data_AF-M4S190-F1
#
_entry.id   AF-M4S190-F1
#
_cell.length_a   1.000
_cell.length_b   1.000
_cell.length_c   1.000
_cell.angle_alpha   90.00
_cell.angle_beta   90.00
_cell.angle_gamma   90.00
#
_symmetry.space_group_name_H-M   'P 1'
#
loop_
_entity.id
_entity.type
_entity.pdbx_description
1 polymer ?
#
loop_
_entity_poly.entity_id
_entity_poly.type
_entity_poly.pdbx_seq_one_letter_code
_entity_poly.pdbx_strand_id
1 'polypeptide(L)'
;MKEEDFFANVADSDAIIEGKDLYEPQPQELLHKIIPEHSLPVESEPYSTIRTQEELDIALKVLRKKTLPFLEQHSPTLESFRKRQPIDEFDWRIETADDQADFVGNVLQGNGTWQPVSIPHYGPPQGKATTFYRTELEVSTDNIATGSTFLCFKAVDYKAHVYVNGAYAGSHEGFFSPFEFDVSKWVKEGRNLIVIRVDNDAICMGNAPWGNPEWEGDKLYAATGPGWDTPEGWHHCPPGMGIYQNVYMEHRPVFFIHDVFVRPLLDEKKLKFG
;
A
#
# COMPACT_ATOMS: atom_id res chain seq x y z
N MET A 1 -38.52 -18.87 15.81
CA MET A 1 -38.81 -17.65 15.05
C MET A 1 -37.55 -17.32 14.31
N LYS A 2 -37.53 -17.43 12.99
CA LYS A 2 -36.36 -17.07 12.17
C LYS A 2 -36.27 -15.54 12.21
N GLU A 3 -35.15 -15.01 12.69
CA GLU A 3 -34.81 -13.61 12.47
C GLU A 3 -34.65 -13.41 10.97
N GLU A 4 -35.60 -12.69 10.38
CA GLU A 4 -35.51 -12.29 8.98
C GLU A 4 -34.35 -11.31 8.84
N ASP A 5 -33.39 -11.67 7.99
CA ASP A 5 -32.22 -10.87 7.66
C ASP A 5 -32.67 -9.53 7.06
N PHE A 6 -32.41 -8.46 7.80
CA PHE A 6 -32.73 -7.09 7.41
C PHE A 6 -32.13 -6.74 6.04
N PHE A 7 -30.93 -7.26 5.71
CA PHE A 7 -30.27 -6.99 4.44
C PHE A 7 -30.90 -7.76 3.28
N ALA A 8 -31.43 -8.97 3.53
CA ALA A 8 -32.19 -9.71 2.53
C ALA A 8 -33.48 -8.96 2.13
N ASN A 9 -34.18 -8.35 3.10
CA ASN A 9 -35.36 -7.53 2.84
C ASN A 9 -35.05 -6.21 2.11
N VAL A 10 -33.85 -5.63 2.30
CA VAL A 10 -33.40 -4.44 1.55
C VAL A 10 -33.02 -4.80 0.11
N ALA A 11 -32.46 -5.99 -0.12
CA ALA A 11 -32.14 -6.48 -1.45
C ALA A 11 -33.39 -6.90 -2.26
N ASP A 12 -34.40 -7.48 -1.60
CA ASP A 12 -35.70 -7.83 -2.21
C ASP A 12 -36.64 -6.62 -2.35
N SER A 13 -36.40 -5.55 -1.60
CA SER A 13 -37.06 -4.28 -1.91
C SER A 13 -36.47 -3.77 -3.21
N ASP A 14 -37.24 -3.88 -4.30
CA ASP A 14 -37.06 -3.14 -5.55
C ASP A 14 -37.19 -1.62 -5.27
N ALA A 15 -36.30 -1.09 -4.43
CA ALA A 15 -36.03 0.33 -4.33
C ALA A 15 -35.30 0.69 -5.61
N ILE A 16 -36.08 0.83 -6.68
CA ILE A 16 -35.75 1.58 -7.86
C ILE A 16 -35.52 3.02 -7.36
N ILE A 17 -34.30 3.29 -6.88
CA ILE A 17 -33.75 4.63 -6.75
C ILE A 17 -33.24 5.03 -8.14
N GLU A 18 -34.07 4.85 -9.17
CA GLU A 18 -33.81 5.49 -10.45
C GLU A 18 -34.28 6.94 -10.34
N GLY A 19 -33.33 7.86 -10.30
CA GLY A 19 -33.52 9.19 -10.87
C GLY A 19 -34.35 10.21 -10.08
N LYS A 20 -34.66 10.01 -8.79
CA LYS A 20 -35.15 11.13 -7.98
C LYS A 20 -33.99 12.10 -7.69
N ASP A 21 -33.99 13.18 -8.46
CA ASP A 21 -33.07 14.34 -8.42
C ASP A 21 -31.68 14.17 -9.09
N LEU A 22 -31.40 13.02 -9.70
CA LEU A 22 -30.19 12.85 -10.51
C LEU A 22 -30.46 13.28 -11.95
N TYR A 23 -29.89 14.42 -12.34
CA TYR A 23 -29.79 14.80 -13.74
C TYR A 23 -28.76 13.90 -14.41
N GLU A 24 -29.21 12.95 -15.22
CA GLU A 24 -28.34 12.26 -16.17
C GLU A 24 -28.16 13.16 -17.40
N PRO A 25 -27.00 13.82 -17.56
CA PRO A 25 -26.72 14.53 -18.81
C PRO A 25 -26.77 13.51 -19.94
N GLN A 26 -27.73 13.68 -20.84
CA GLN A 26 -27.76 12.89 -22.07
C GLN A 26 -26.43 13.11 -22.80
N PRO A 27 -25.74 12.04 -23.24
CA PRO A 27 -24.52 12.19 -24.00
C PRO A 27 -24.76 13.17 -25.15
N GLN A 28 -23.97 14.23 -25.22
CA GLN A 28 -24.09 15.16 -26.33
C GLN A 28 -23.93 14.38 -27.63
N GLU A 29 -24.90 14.43 -28.53
CA GLU A 29 -24.73 13.88 -29.87
C GLU A 29 -23.65 14.68 -30.58
N LEU A 30 -22.44 14.11 -30.59
CA LEU A 30 -21.33 14.67 -31.33
C LEU A 30 -21.64 14.54 -32.82
N LEU A 31 -21.83 15.68 -33.49
CA LEU A 31 -21.98 15.76 -34.96
C LEU A 31 -20.78 15.11 -35.69
N HIS A 32 -19.62 15.11 -35.05
CA HIS A 32 -18.41 14.44 -35.50
C HIS A 32 -18.08 13.28 -34.55
N LYS A 33 -18.59 12.08 -34.86
CA LYS A 33 -18.22 10.83 -34.17
C LYS A 33 -16.83 10.32 -34.57
N ILE A 34 -16.22 10.99 -35.53
CA ILE A 34 -14.88 10.73 -36.03
C ILE A 34 -14.06 11.94 -35.61
N ILE A 35 -12.98 11.70 -34.85
CA ILE A 35 -11.96 12.71 -34.60
C ILE A 35 -11.42 13.06 -36.00
N PRO A 36 -11.66 14.27 -36.54
CA PRO A 36 -11.11 14.62 -37.83
C PRO A 36 -9.60 14.44 -37.74
N GLU A 37 -9.01 13.82 -38.76
CA GLU A 37 -7.57 13.68 -38.86
C GLU A 37 -6.96 15.09 -38.80
N HIS A 38 -6.57 15.52 -37.60
CA HIS A 38 -5.92 16.79 -37.43
C HIS A 38 -4.59 16.64 -38.15
N SER A 39 -4.40 17.45 -39.19
CA SER A 39 -3.14 17.67 -39.89
C SER A 39 -2.13 18.40 -39.00
N LEU A 40 -2.05 18.04 -37.71
CA LEU A 40 -0.82 18.22 -36.98
C LEU A 40 0.12 17.15 -37.56
N PRO A 41 1.26 17.52 -38.14
CA PRO A 41 2.25 16.54 -38.52
C PRO A 41 2.73 15.90 -37.21
N VAL A 42 2.11 14.79 -36.84
CA VAL A 42 2.73 13.87 -35.89
C VAL A 42 3.76 13.11 -36.70
N GLU A 43 4.88 13.78 -37.00
CA GLU A 43 6.12 13.09 -37.34
C GLU A 43 6.61 12.41 -36.06
N SER A 44 5.91 11.35 -35.64
CA SER A 44 6.51 10.34 -34.80
C SER A 44 7.05 9.29 -35.73
N GLU A 45 8.35 9.30 -35.96
CA GLU A 45 8.98 8.09 -36.49
C GLU A 45 8.65 6.94 -35.53
N PRO A 46 8.09 5.82 -36.02
CA PRO A 46 7.83 4.67 -35.17
C PRO A 46 9.14 4.26 -34.51
N TYR A 47 9.10 4.07 -33.18
CA TYR A 47 10.27 3.61 -32.45
C TYR A 47 10.79 2.31 -33.09
N SER A 48 12.08 2.28 -33.40
CA SER A 48 12.71 1.05 -33.88
C SER A 48 12.61 -0.02 -32.79
N THR A 49 12.29 -1.25 -33.20
CA THR A 49 12.25 -2.38 -32.27
C THR A 49 13.64 -2.61 -31.69
N ILE A 50 13.77 -2.51 -30.37
CA ILE A 50 15.00 -2.82 -29.64
C ILE A 50 15.11 -4.34 -29.51
N ARG A 51 16.20 -4.92 -30.01
CA ARG A 51 16.45 -6.37 -29.98
C ARG A 51 17.73 -6.75 -29.27
N THR A 52 18.60 -5.79 -28.97
CA THR A 52 19.87 -6.02 -28.29
C THR A 52 20.02 -5.14 -27.05
N GLN A 53 20.87 -5.56 -26.11
CA GLN A 53 21.18 -4.76 -24.92
C GLN A 53 21.85 -3.43 -25.28
N GLU A 54 22.69 -3.42 -26.32
CA GLU A 54 23.39 -2.22 -26.80
C GLU A 54 22.39 -1.18 -27.36
N GLU A 55 21.42 -1.62 -28.15
CA GLU A 55 20.32 -0.77 -28.64
C GLU A 55 19.49 -0.21 -27.48
N LEU A 56 19.22 -1.02 -26.46
CA LEU A 56 18.49 -0.58 -25.26
C LEU A 56 19.27 0.51 -24.51
N ASP A 57 20.56 0.30 -24.29
CA ASP A 57 21.41 1.24 -23.57
C ASP A 57 21.51 2.59 -24.30
N ILE A 58 21.58 2.58 -25.64
CA ILE A 58 21.55 3.79 -26.46
C ILE A 58 20.20 4.49 -26.34
N ALA A 59 19.09 3.76 -26.49
CA ALA A 59 17.74 4.32 -26.37
C ALA A 59 17.51 4.95 -24.97
N LEU A 60 17.95 4.27 -23.91
CA LEU A 60 17.88 4.77 -22.54
C LEU A 60 18.71 6.04 -22.35
N LYS A 61 19.92 6.13 -22.93
CA LYS A 61 20.73 7.36 -22.89
C LYS A 61 20.04 8.53 -23.57
N VAL A 62 19.45 8.31 -24.75
CA VAL A 62 18.69 9.34 -25.49
C VAL A 62 17.47 9.79 -24.67
N LEU A 63 16.70 8.84 -24.13
CA LEU A 63 15.52 9.14 -23.34
C LEU A 63 15.89 9.91 -22.08
N ARG A 64 16.90 9.47 -21.33
CA ARG A 64 17.41 10.18 -20.14
C ARG A 64 17.80 11.61 -20.47
N LYS A 65 18.50 11.84 -21.58
CA LYS A 65 18.88 13.19 -22.02
C LYS A 65 17.66 14.05 -22.36
N LYS A 66 16.66 13.48 -23.05
CA LYS A 66 15.41 14.16 -23.40
C LYS A 66 14.58 14.51 -22.16
N THR A 67 14.55 13.64 -21.16
CA THR A 67 13.78 13.84 -19.93
C THR A 67 14.50 14.68 -18.88
N LEU A 68 15.83 14.81 -18.97
CA LEU A 68 16.66 15.48 -17.97
C LEU A 68 16.17 16.88 -17.57
N PRO A 69 15.77 17.78 -18.51
CA PRO A 69 15.31 19.12 -18.14
C PRO A 69 14.06 19.11 -17.25
N PHE A 70 13.20 18.10 -17.37
CA PHE A 70 12.00 17.95 -16.54
C PHE A 70 12.31 17.41 -15.13
N LEU A 71 13.53 16.90 -14.92
CA LEU A 71 14.02 16.43 -13.63
C LEU A 71 14.93 17.46 -12.96
N GLU A 72 15.09 18.66 -13.55
CA GLU A 72 15.87 19.73 -12.95
C GLU A 72 15.24 20.19 -11.64
N GLN A 73 16.01 20.11 -10.55
CA GLN A 73 15.59 20.58 -9.24
C GLN A 73 15.79 22.09 -9.15
N HIS A 74 14.73 22.85 -9.46
CA HIS A 74 14.71 24.31 -9.28
C HIS A 74 14.38 24.74 -7.85
N SER A 75 13.94 23.82 -6.99
CA SER A 75 13.69 24.11 -5.59
C SER A 75 15.00 24.25 -4.80
N PRO A 76 15.09 25.20 -3.85
CA PRO A 76 16.25 25.27 -2.97
C PRO A 76 16.37 23.97 -2.16
N THR A 77 17.60 23.56 -1.87
CA THR A 77 17.84 22.45 -0.95
C THR A 77 17.40 22.87 0.46
N LEU A 78 16.34 22.25 0.96
CA LEU A 78 15.86 22.46 2.32
C LEU A 78 16.40 21.35 3.21
N GLU A 79 16.88 21.73 4.38
CA GLU A 79 17.21 20.75 5.43
C GLU A 79 15.92 20.08 5.93
N SER A 80 15.94 18.75 6.02
CA SER A 80 14.82 18.00 6.57
C SER A 80 14.90 18.01 8.09
N PHE A 81 13.86 18.52 8.76
CA PHE A 81 13.68 18.37 10.20
C PHE A 81 13.10 17.01 10.60
N ARG A 82 12.90 16.10 9.63
CA ARG A 82 12.40 14.74 9.85
C ARG A 82 13.57 13.77 9.92
N LYS A 83 13.71 13.08 11.04
CA LYS A 83 14.70 12.00 11.23
C LYS A 83 14.01 10.67 10.96
N ARG A 84 14.54 9.88 10.03
CA ARG A 84 13.96 8.57 9.65
C ARG A 84 14.89 7.45 10.07
N GLN A 85 14.32 6.42 10.67
CA GLN A 85 14.99 5.18 11.04
C GLN A 85 14.28 4.03 10.32
N PRO A 86 14.88 3.47 9.24
CA PRO A 86 14.36 2.30 8.55
C PRO A 86 14.21 1.11 9.48
N ILE A 87 13.21 0.27 9.21
CA ILE A 87 12.98 -0.99 9.92
C ILE A 87 12.89 -2.09 8.87
N ASP A 88 14.06 -2.67 8.58
CA ASP A 88 14.23 -3.57 7.43
C ASP A 88 14.26 -5.05 7.83
N GLU A 89 14.28 -5.35 9.14
CA GLU A 89 14.37 -6.71 9.68
C GLU A 89 13.29 -6.97 10.74
N PHE A 90 12.63 -8.12 10.61
CA PHE A 90 11.62 -8.61 11.54
C PHE A 90 11.78 -10.10 11.78
N ASP A 91 11.42 -10.52 12.99
CA ASP A 91 11.04 -11.88 13.30
C ASP A 91 9.61 -12.11 12.83
N TRP A 92 9.39 -13.10 11.96
CA TRP A 92 8.10 -13.39 11.35
C TRP A 92 7.61 -14.80 11.66
N ARG A 93 6.29 -14.95 11.78
CA ARG A 93 5.63 -16.27 11.80
C ARG A 93 4.17 -16.20 11.39
N ILE A 94 3.61 -17.37 11.08
CA ILE A 94 2.17 -17.57 10.87
C ILE A 94 1.49 -17.79 12.24
N GLU A 95 0.30 -17.23 12.43
CA GLU A 95 -0.50 -17.37 13.66
C GLU A 95 -0.83 -18.84 13.95
N THR A 96 -0.70 -19.23 15.22
CA THR A 96 -1.05 -20.55 15.72
C THR A 96 -2.30 -20.50 16.62
N ALA A 97 -2.89 -21.65 16.94
CA ALA A 97 -4.02 -21.72 17.87
C ALA A 97 -3.66 -21.21 19.28
N ASP A 98 -2.42 -21.42 19.72
CA ASP A 98 -1.92 -20.92 21.00
C ASP A 98 -1.80 -19.39 20.99
N ASP A 99 -1.42 -18.78 19.86
CA ASP A 99 -1.40 -17.32 19.72
C ASP A 99 -2.80 -16.71 19.83
N GLN A 100 -3.81 -17.39 19.30
CA GLN A 100 -5.21 -16.95 19.41
C GLN A 100 -5.73 -17.06 20.85
N ALA A 101 -5.29 -18.06 21.60
CA ALA A 101 -5.65 -18.25 23.00
C ALA A 101 -4.96 -17.24 23.93
N ASP A 102 -3.70 -16.91 23.67
CA ASP A 102 -2.91 -15.96 24.46
C ASP A 102 -1.95 -15.12 23.61
N PHE A 103 -2.50 -14.06 23.00
CA PHE A 103 -1.72 -13.12 22.20
C PHE A 103 -0.60 -12.43 23.00
N VAL A 104 -0.86 -12.11 24.26
CA VAL A 104 0.09 -11.35 25.09
C VAL A 104 1.25 -12.24 25.49
N GLY A 105 0.96 -13.41 26.07
CA GLY A 105 1.97 -14.36 26.52
C GLY A 105 2.74 -15.00 25.38
N ASN A 106 2.15 -15.15 24.19
CA ASN A 106 2.84 -15.81 23.07
C ASN A 106 3.48 -14.82 22.10
N VAL A 107 2.72 -13.86 21.57
CA VAL A 107 3.20 -12.98 20.50
C VAL A 107 3.99 -11.80 21.07
N LEU A 108 3.42 -11.06 22.02
CA LEU A 108 4.08 -9.86 22.56
C LEU A 108 5.34 -10.20 23.37
N GLN A 109 5.34 -11.30 24.13
CA GLN A 109 6.53 -11.76 24.86
C GLN A 109 7.55 -12.49 23.97
N GLY A 110 7.21 -12.77 22.70
CA GLY A 110 8.11 -13.43 21.75
C GLY A 110 8.32 -14.93 22.00
N ASN A 111 7.43 -15.59 22.75
CA ASN A 111 7.48 -17.04 22.94
C ASN A 111 7.15 -17.77 21.63
N GLY A 112 7.66 -19.00 21.47
CA GLY A 112 7.48 -19.82 20.27
C GLY A 112 8.61 -19.68 19.25
N THR A 113 8.39 -20.17 18.04
CA THR A 113 9.40 -20.14 16.96
C THR A 113 9.12 -18.98 16.01
N TRP A 114 10.17 -18.24 15.68
CA TRP A 114 10.15 -17.11 14.77
C TRP A 114 11.22 -17.28 13.70
N GLN A 115 10.93 -16.80 12.50
CA GLN A 115 11.85 -16.81 11.37
C GLN A 115 12.28 -15.38 11.04
N PRO A 116 13.59 -15.08 10.96
CA PRO A 116 14.03 -13.76 10.52
C PRO A 116 13.68 -13.53 9.05
N VAL A 117 13.14 -12.36 8.74
CA VAL A 117 12.79 -11.90 7.39
C VAL A 117 13.23 -10.46 7.20
N SER A 118 13.52 -10.09 5.95
CA SER A 118 13.81 -8.71 5.57
C SER A 118 12.63 -8.09 4.82
N ILE A 119 12.41 -6.80 5.02
CA ILE A 119 11.38 -6.03 4.31
C ILE A 119 11.99 -5.41 3.06
N PRO A 120 11.34 -5.52 1.87
CA PRO A 120 10.03 -6.12 1.61
C PRO A 120 9.92 -7.64 1.83
N HIS A 121 8.89 -8.09 2.54
CA HIS A 121 8.54 -9.49 2.72
C HIS A 121 7.12 -9.76 2.21
N TYR A 122 7.02 -10.43 1.06
CA TYR A 122 5.75 -10.77 0.39
C TYR A 122 5.81 -12.19 -0.16
N GLY A 123 4.78 -12.99 0.15
CA GLY A 123 4.72 -14.37 -0.30
C GLY A 123 3.68 -15.20 0.45
N PRO A 124 3.91 -16.50 0.66
CA PRO A 124 2.98 -17.37 1.38
C PRO A 124 2.83 -16.95 2.86
N PRO A 125 1.72 -17.33 3.53
CA PRO A 125 0.65 -18.22 3.09
C PRO A 125 -0.32 -17.59 2.08
N GLN A 126 -0.93 -18.42 1.25
CA GLN A 126 -2.01 -18.02 0.34
C GLN A 126 -3.36 -18.19 1.06
N GLY A 127 -4.35 -17.38 0.64
CA GLY A 127 -5.69 -17.44 1.22
C GLY A 127 -5.79 -16.72 2.57
N LYS A 128 -6.86 -17.02 3.31
CA LYS A 128 -7.12 -16.41 4.61
C LYS A 128 -6.09 -16.88 5.63
N ALA A 129 -5.29 -15.94 6.13
CA ALA A 129 -4.25 -16.23 7.10
C ALA A 129 -3.90 -15.00 7.92
N THR A 130 -3.36 -15.24 9.11
CA THR A 130 -2.81 -14.21 9.99
C THR A 130 -1.31 -14.46 10.13
N THR A 131 -0.51 -13.41 10.01
CA THR A 131 0.93 -13.47 10.30
C THR A 131 1.32 -12.38 11.29
N PHE A 132 2.42 -12.61 12.00
CA PHE A 132 2.99 -11.64 12.94
C PHE A 132 4.40 -11.28 12.49
N TYR A 133 4.70 -9.99 12.56
CA TYR A 133 6.04 -9.43 12.43
C TYR A 133 6.40 -8.79 13.77
N ARG A 134 7.56 -9.12 14.30
CA ARG A 134 8.07 -8.64 15.58
C ARG A 134 9.47 -8.10 15.38
N THR A 135 9.76 -6.94 15.96
CA THR A 135 11.14 -6.41 15.95
C THR A 135 11.34 -5.51 17.15
N GLU A 136 12.60 -5.23 17.46
CA GLU A 136 12.98 -4.35 18.53
C GLU A 136 13.89 -3.25 18.01
N LEU A 137 13.52 -2.02 18.32
CA LEU A 137 14.16 -0.84 17.79
C LEU A 137 14.76 -0.04 18.94
N GLU A 138 16.04 0.30 18.80
CA GLU A 138 16.71 1.23 19.69
C GLU A 138 16.38 2.67 19.26
N VAL A 139 15.80 3.45 20.17
CA VAL A 139 15.41 4.84 19.94
C VAL A 139 16.24 5.75 20.84
N SER A 140 16.98 6.69 20.25
CA SER A 140 17.84 7.62 20.97
C SER A 140 17.05 8.73 21.69
N THR A 141 17.66 9.31 22.73
CA THR A 141 17.10 10.49 23.42
C THR A 141 16.89 11.67 22.46
N ASP A 142 17.81 11.86 21.51
CA ASP A 142 17.77 12.93 20.51
C ASP A 142 16.59 12.76 19.51
N ASN A 143 16.24 11.52 19.19
CA ASN A 143 15.05 11.21 18.40
C ASN A 143 13.78 11.60 19.16
N ILE A 144 13.65 11.20 20.43
CA ILE A 144 12.49 11.52 21.27
C ILE A 144 12.37 13.03 21.52
N ALA A 145 13.51 13.70 21.74
CA ALA A 145 13.56 15.15 21.96
C ALA A 145 13.06 15.97 20.76
N THR A 146 12.94 15.36 19.57
CA THR A 146 12.36 16.02 18.38
C THR A 146 10.88 16.37 18.61
N GLY A 147 10.15 15.58 19.40
CA GLY A 147 8.80 15.92 19.87
C GLY A 147 7.73 14.88 19.54
N SER A 148 7.55 14.56 18.26
CA SER A 148 6.57 13.59 17.79
C SER A 148 7.25 12.42 17.07
N THR A 149 6.73 11.20 17.26
CA THR A 149 7.24 9.97 16.67
C THR A 149 6.12 9.21 15.98
N PHE A 150 6.32 8.89 14.70
CA PHE A 150 5.38 8.19 13.86
C PHE A 150 5.97 6.85 13.39
N LEU A 151 5.16 5.81 13.40
CA LEU A 151 5.50 4.56 12.73
C LEU A 151 4.81 4.55 11.36
N CYS A 152 5.61 4.52 10.30
CA CYS A 152 5.18 4.76 8.93
C CYS A 152 5.31 3.48 8.09
N PHE A 153 4.27 3.19 7.33
CA PHE A 153 4.17 2.03 6.44
C PHE A 153 3.89 2.52 5.04
N LYS A 154 4.68 2.06 4.06
CA LYS A 154 4.41 2.39 2.66
C LYS A 154 3.29 1.54 2.05
N ALA A 155 3.19 0.27 2.44
CA ALA A 155 2.13 -0.63 2.03
C ALA A 155 2.20 -1.94 2.83
N VAL A 156 1.04 -2.53 3.13
CA VAL A 156 0.90 -3.84 3.77
C VAL A 156 -0.29 -4.57 3.15
N ASP A 157 -0.12 -5.84 2.82
CA ASP A 157 -1.19 -6.69 2.31
C ASP A 157 -1.67 -7.68 3.39
N TYR A 158 -2.88 -7.58 3.95
CA TYR A 158 -3.95 -6.62 3.60
C TYR A 158 -4.34 -5.70 4.75
N LYS A 159 -4.57 -6.27 5.94
CA LYS A 159 -5.01 -5.52 7.12
C LYS A 159 -3.93 -5.59 8.19
N ALA A 160 -3.36 -4.44 8.52
CA ALA A 160 -2.32 -4.30 9.53
C ALA A 160 -2.92 -3.87 10.86
N HIS A 161 -2.54 -4.54 11.95
CA HIS A 161 -2.79 -4.15 13.33
C HIS A 161 -1.45 -3.93 14.04
N VAL A 162 -1.20 -2.72 14.51
CA VAL A 162 0.13 -2.29 14.97
C VAL A 162 0.13 -2.10 16.48
N TYR A 163 1.16 -2.64 17.12
CA TYR A 163 1.39 -2.56 18.56
C TYR A 163 2.80 -2.04 18.85
N VAL A 164 2.93 -1.13 19.81
CA VAL A 164 4.21 -0.58 20.28
C VAL A 164 4.29 -0.76 21.79
N ASN A 165 5.34 -1.43 22.28
CA ASN A 165 5.53 -1.77 23.69
C ASN A 165 4.29 -2.44 24.32
N GLY A 166 3.59 -3.26 23.54
CA GLY A 166 2.36 -3.96 23.93
C GLY A 166 1.08 -3.14 23.87
N ALA A 167 1.17 -1.83 23.60
CA ALA A 167 0.00 -0.98 23.42
C ALA A 167 -0.45 -0.98 21.95
N TYR A 168 -1.76 -1.03 21.71
CA TYR A 168 -2.33 -0.97 20.38
C TYR A 168 -2.31 0.46 19.83
N ALA A 169 -1.60 0.68 18.73
CA ALA A 169 -1.46 1.98 18.08
C ALA A 169 -2.59 2.24 17.07
N GLY A 170 -3.07 1.20 16.39
CA GLY A 170 -4.17 1.30 15.41
C GLY A 170 -4.17 0.19 14.36
N SER A 171 -5.08 0.30 13.40
CA SER A 171 -5.14 -0.58 12.23
C SER A 171 -5.32 0.17 10.92
N HIS A 172 -4.82 -0.41 9.85
CA HIS A 172 -5.05 0.02 8.47
C HIS A 172 -5.51 -1.17 7.64
N GLU A 173 -6.43 -0.91 6.72
CA GLU A 173 -6.91 -1.87 5.74
C GLU A 173 -6.80 -1.24 4.36
N GLY A 174 -6.05 -1.88 3.48
CA GLY A 174 -5.76 -1.33 2.17
C GLY A 174 -4.40 -1.77 1.65
N PHE A 175 -4.36 -2.15 0.37
CA PHE A 175 -3.17 -2.69 -0.25
C PHE A 175 -2.16 -1.59 -0.64
N PHE A 176 -2.61 -0.56 -1.38
CA PHE A 176 -1.71 0.40 -2.03
C PHE A 176 -1.42 1.69 -1.24
N SER A 177 -2.16 1.96 -0.16
CA SER A 177 -2.05 3.26 0.51
C SER A 177 -0.96 3.23 1.58
N PRO A 178 -0.07 4.24 1.61
CA PRO A 178 0.75 4.46 2.80
C PRO A 178 -0.15 4.88 3.97
N PHE A 179 0.29 4.55 5.18
CA PHE A 179 -0.37 4.93 6.43
C PHE A 179 0.66 5.11 7.55
N GLU A 180 0.29 5.86 8.57
CA GLU A 180 1.15 6.15 9.71
C GLU A 180 0.35 6.25 11.00
N PHE A 181 0.99 5.92 12.12
CA PHE A 181 0.42 6.07 13.45
C PHE A 181 1.31 6.95 14.31
N ASP A 182 0.73 7.94 15.00
CA ASP A 182 1.42 8.68 16.05
C ASP A 182 1.61 7.75 17.26
N VAL A 183 2.86 7.36 17.50
CA VAL A 183 3.26 6.43 18.57
C VAL A 183 4.01 7.13 19.70
N SER A 184 4.02 8.46 19.70
CA SER A 184 4.77 9.29 20.66
C SER A 184 4.47 8.95 22.12
N LYS A 185 3.25 8.49 22.41
CA LYS A 185 2.80 8.13 23.76
C LYS A 185 3.39 6.82 24.28
N TRP A 186 3.84 5.93 23.40
CA TRP A 186 4.25 4.57 23.75
C TRP A 186 5.74 4.32 23.54
N VAL A 187 6.38 5.09 22.67
CA VAL A 187 7.84 5.03 22.46
C VAL A 187 8.57 5.59 23.68
N LYS A 188 9.66 4.92 24.06
CA LYS A 188 10.54 5.29 25.16
C LYS A 188 11.99 5.31 24.71
N GLU A 189 12.86 5.91 25.51
CA GLU A 189 14.30 5.87 25.26
C GLU A 189 14.82 4.43 25.36
N GLY A 190 15.72 4.08 24.44
CA GLY A 190 16.32 2.77 24.33
C GLY A 190 15.45 1.78 23.56
N ARG A 191 15.37 0.55 24.07
CA ARG A 191 14.72 -0.57 23.39
C ARG A 191 13.19 -0.47 23.39
N ASN A 192 12.60 -0.50 22.19
CA ASN A 192 11.16 -0.50 21.96
C ASN A 192 10.75 -1.75 21.18
N LEU A 193 9.69 -2.42 21.63
CA LEU A 193 9.11 -3.55 20.93
C LEU A 193 8.06 -3.07 19.93
N ILE A 194 8.14 -3.54 18.69
CA ILE A 194 7.13 -3.31 17.66
C ILE A 194 6.59 -4.67 17.23
N VAL A 195 5.27 -4.81 17.23
CA VAL A 195 4.57 -6.00 16.73
C VAL A 195 3.51 -5.56 15.73
N ILE A 196 3.50 -6.20 14.57
CA ILE A 196 2.54 -5.97 13.51
C ILE A 196 1.86 -7.30 13.22
N ARG A 197 0.56 -7.36 13.49
CA ARG A 197 -0.31 -8.45 13.01
C ARG A 197 -0.79 -8.07 11.62
N VAL A 198 -0.60 -8.95 10.65
CA VAL A 198 -1.09 -8.79 9.30
C VAL A 198 -2.10 -9.87 9.04
N ASP A 199 -3.36 -9.47 8.89
CA ASP A 199 -4.46 -10.31 8.48
C ASP A 199 -4.61 -10.21 6.97
N ASN A 200 -4.60 -11.36 6.32
CA ASN A 200 -4.97 -11.48 4.92
C ASN A 200 -6.39 -12.03 4.83
N ASP A 201 -7.22 -11.33 4.07
CA ASP A 201 -8.52 -11.86 3.68
C ASP A 201 -8.42 -12.46 2.28
N ALA A 202 -9.20 -13.50 2.04
CA ALA A 202 -9.34 -14.11 0.73
C ALA A 202 -10.81 -14.09 0.37
N ILE A 203 -11.22 -13.08 -0.39
CA ILE A 203 -12.51 -13.16 -1.07
C ILE A 203 -12.34 -12.72 -2.51
N CYS A 204 -12.15 -13.73 -3.36
CA CYS A 204 -12.85 -13.91 -4.62
C CYS A 204 -12.99 -15.42 -4.80
N MET A 205 -13.99 -16.05 -4.15
CA MET A 205 -14.29 -17.45 -4.36
C MET A 205 -15.04 -17.61 -5.68
N GLY A 206 -14.36 -18.07 -6.72
CA GLY A 206 -14.99 -18.71 -7.88
C GLY A 206 -15.23 -20.19 -7.61
N ASN A 207 -15.91 -20.56 -6.52
CA ASN A 207 -16.14 -21.98 -6.25
C ASN A 207 -17.15 -22.56 -7.24
N ALA A 208 -16.80 -23.64 -7.93
CA ALA A 208 -17.80 -24.53 -8.51
C ALA A 208 -18.70 -25.06 -7.37
N PRO A 209 -20.04 -25.06 -7.51
CA PRO A 209 -20.98 -25.37 -6.42
C PRO A 209 -20.84 -26.79 -5.81
N TRP A 210 -20.00 -27.65 -6.38
CA TRP A 210 -19.81 -29.05 -5.99
C TRP A 210 -18.34 -29.48 -5.90
N GLY A 211 -17.39 -28.53 -5.96
CA GLY A 211 -15.94 -28.80 -5.94
C GLY A 211 -15.29 -28.66 -4.56
N ASN A 212 -14.04 -29.11 -4.43
CA ASN A 212 -13.18 -28.71 -3.32
C ASN A 212 -12.92 -27.20 -3.40
N PRO A 213 -12.61 -26.51 -2.28
CA PRO A 213 -12.20 -25.11 -2.34
C PRO A 213 -10.94 -24.99 -3.20
N GLU A 214 -11.10 -24.37 -4.35
CA GLU A 214 -10.01 -23.96 -5.22
C GLU A 214 -9.60 -22.55 -4.78
N TRP A 215 -8.30 -22.33 -4.56
CA TRP A 215 -7.75 -20.99 -4.32
C TRP A 215 -7.63 -20.24 -5.66
N GLU A 216 -8.68 -20.30 -6.46
CA GLU A 216 -8.79 -19.65 -7.76
C GLU A 216 -9.60 -18.37 -7.58
N GLY A 217 -8.92 -17.26 -7.76
CA GLY A 217 -9.50 -15.93 -7.61
C GLY A 217 -8.42 -14.86 -7.54
N ASP A 218 -8.66 -13.76 -8.25
CA ASP A 218 -7.85 -12.56 -8.08
C ASP A 218 -8.14 -11.98 -6.69
N LYS A 219 -7.12 -11.44 -6.01
CA LYS A 219 -7.39 -10.52 -4.90
C LYS A 219 -8.23 -9.33 -5.42
N LEU A 220 -8.80 -8.54 -4.51
CA LEU A 220 -9.62 -7.36 -4.83
C LEU A 220 -8.98 -6.40 -5.86
N TYR A 221 -7.66 -6.48 -6.06
CA TYR A 221 -6.93 -5.84 -7.15
C TYR A 221 -6.61 -6.88 -8.23
N ALA A 222 -7.22 -6.68 -9.41
CA ALA A 222 -7.23 -7.58 -10.58
C ALA A 222 -5.88 -8.27 -10.93
N ALA A 223 -5.98 -9.47 -11.52
CA ALA A 223 -5.05 -10.32 -12.29
C ALA A 223 -3.54 -10.40 -11.95
N THR A 224 -2.87 -9.34 -11.50
CA THR A 224 -1.42 -9.33 -11.29
C THR A 224 -1.07 -8.49 -10.07
N GLY A 225 -0.90 -9.15 -8.93
CA GLY A 225 -0.24 -8.49 -7.81
C GLY A 225 1.26 -8.35 -7.98
N PRO A 226 1.98 -7.81 -6.98
CA PRO A 226 3.44 -7.65 -7.07
C PRO A 226 4.13 -8.99 -7.37
N GLY A 227 3.44 -10.10 -7.10
CA GLY A 227 3.95 -11.45 -7.27
C GLY A 227 5.13 -11.70 -6.33
N TRP A 228 5.63 -12.92 -6.33
CA TRP A 228 6.96 -13.22 -5.82
C TRP A 228 7.58 -14.27 -6.72
N ASP A 229 8.90 -14.31 -6.74
CA ASP A 229 9.61 -15.30 -7.54
C ASP A 229 9.33 -16.70 -7.00
N THR A 230 8.81 -17.57 -7.85
CA THR A 230 8.74 -19.00 -7.59
C THR A 230 9.66 -19.76 -8.55
N PRO A 231 10.08 -20.99 -8.20
CA PRO A 231 10.88 -21.83 -9.09
C PRO A 231 10.19 -22.16 -10.42
N GLU A 232 8.88 -21.92 -10.56
CA GLU A 232 8.08 -22.34 -11.72
C GLU A 232 8.15 -21.36 -12.93
N GLY A 233 8.84 -20.21 -12.82
CA GLY A 233 9.04 -19.27 -13.93
C GLY A 233 7.86 -18.30 -14.13
N TRP A 234 7.62 -17.82 -15.36
CA TRP A 234 6.53 -16.86 -15.65
C TRP A 234 5.15 -17.52 -15.56
N HIS A 235 4.37 -17.14 -14.56
CA HIS A 235 2.96 -17.49 -14.40
C HIS A 235 2.24 -16.31 -13.74
N HIS A 236 0.90 -16.30 -13.75
CA HIS A 236 0.15 -15.39 -12.88
C HIS A 236 0.50 -15.76 -11.44
N CYS A 237 1.34 -14.94 -10.80
CA CYS A 237 1.81 -15.24 -9.46
C CYS A 237 0.62 -15.33 -8.51
N PRO A 238 0.55 -16.37 -7.67
CA PRO A 238 -0.53 -16.50 -6.72
C PRO A 238 -0.62 -15.26 -5.80
N PRO A 239 -1.77 -14.99 -5.18
CA PRO A 239 -1.91 -13.88 -4.27
C PRO A 239 -1.28 -14.20 -2.90
N GLY A 240 -0.19 -13.50 -2.59
CA GLY A 240 0.57 -13.64 -1.33
C GLY A 240 0.05 -12.67 -0.28
N MET A 241 0.82 -12.45 0.77
CA MET A 241 0.54 -11.42 1.78
C MET A 241 1.83 -10.91 2.41
N GLY A 242 1.73 -9.81 3.16
CA GLY A 242 2.82 -9.31 3.98
C GLY A 242 3.14 -7.82 3.79
N ILE A 243 4.25 -7.41 4.41
CA ILE A 243 4.78 -6.05 4.35
C ILE A 243 5.68 -5.92 3.12
N TYR A 244 5.12 -5.51 1.99
CA TYR A 244 5.80 -5.52 0.69
C TYR A 244 6.43 -4.18 0.29
N GLN A 245 6.38 -3.18 1.18
CA GLN A 245 7.05 -1.90 1.02
C GLN A 245 7.67 -1.43 2.34
N ASN A 246 8.51 -0.41 2.27
CA ASN A 246 9.32 0.04 3.42
C ASN A 246 8.47 0.40 4.64
N VAL A 247 9.03 0.06 5.81
CA VAL A 247 8.56 0.48 7.12
C VAL A 247 9.67 1.27 7.79
N TYR A 248 9.31 2.36 8.47
CA TYR A 248 10.28 3.20 9.16
C TYR A 248 9.64 3.96 10.32
N MET A 249 10.44 4.26 11.33
CA MET A 249 10.10 5.22 12.36
C MET A 249 10.53 6.61 11.92
N GLU A 250 9.66 7.60 12.05
CA GLU A 250 9.95 8.99 11.72
C GLU A 250 9.72 9.91 12.91
N HIS A 251 10.75 10.69 13.27
CA HIS A 251 10.68 11.71 14.31
C HIS A 251 10.52 13.09 13.68
N ARG A 252 9.54 13.85 14.18
CA ARG A 252 9.13 15.16 13.64
C ARG A 252 8.99 16.16 14.77
N PRO A 253 9.22 17.47 14.51
CA PRO A 253 8.82 18.52 15.44
C PRO A 253 7.33 18.44 15.77
N VAL A 254 6.92 18.87 16.98
CA VAL A 254 5.50 18.89 17.38
C VAL A 254 4.65 19.73 16.41
N PHE A 255 5.24 20.80 15.87
CA PHE A 255 4.63 21.61 14.81
C PHE A 255 5.33 21.30 13.48
N PHE A 256 4.60 20.66 12.58
CA PHE A 256 5.11 20.27 11.27
C PHE A 256 4.06 20.48 10.18
N ILE A 257 4.52 20.65 8.95
CA ILE A 257 3.66 20.67 7.77
C ILE A 257 3.32 19.21 7.42
N HIS A 258 2.05 18.84 7.54
CA HIS A 258 1.57 17.50 7.21
C HIS A 258 1.32 17.35 5.71
N ASP A 259 0.59 18.29 5.12
CA ASP A 259 0.21 18.26 3.71
C ASP A 259 0.26 19.68 3.11
N VAL A 260 0.43 19.76 1.79
CA VAL A 260 0.43 21.01 1.02
C VAL A 260 -0.33 20.77 -0.28
N PHE A 261 -1.47 21.44 -0.45
CA PHE A 261 -2.21 21.40 -1.70
C PHE A 261 -1.87 22.61 -2.57
N VAL A 262 -1.20 22.37 -3.70
CA VAL A 262 -0.82 23.42 -4.66
C VAL A 262 -1.67 23.29 -5.91
N ARG A 263 -2.41 24.36 -6.24
CA ARG A 263 -3.23 24.43 -7.45
C ARG A 263 -2.68 25.49 -8.43
N PRO A 264 -2.24 25.10 -9.63
CA PRO A 264 -1.86 26.06 -10.66
C PRO A 264 -3.10 26.72 -11.28
N LEU A 265 -3.04 28.05 -11.42
CA LEU A 265 -4.04 28.86 -12.11
C LEU A 265 -3.38 29.41 -13.38
N LEU A 266 -3.55 28.68 -14.49
CA LEU A 266 -2.83 28.94 -15.75
C LEU A 266 -3.21 30.29 -16.36
N ASP A 267 -4.50 30.63 -16.38
CA ASP A 267 -5.01 31.90 -16.92
C ASP A 267 -4.43 33.12 -16.18
N GLU A 268 -4.21 32.97 -14.87
CA GLU A 268 -3.67 34.01 -14.02
C GLU A 268 -2.13 33.97 -13.91
N LYS A 269 -1.49 32.92 -14.45
CA LYS A 269 -0.07 32.62 -14.28
C LYS A 269 0.36 32.63 -12.80
N LYS A 270 -0.44 32.03 -11.93
CA LYS A 270 -0.23 32.01 -10.47
C LYS A 270 -0.35 30.61 -9.87
N LEU A 271 0.23 30.44 -8.69
CA LEU A 271 0.01 29.28 -7.83
C LEU A 271 -0.87 29.69 -6.66
N LYS A 272 -1.85 28.84 -6.32
CA LYS A 272 -2.65 28.98 -5.11
C LYS A 272 -2.29 27.86 -4.14
N PHE A 273 -1.96 28.22 -2.92
CA PHE A 273 -1.74 27.31 -1.79
C PHE A 273 -3.05 27.20 -1.01
N GLY A 274 -3.50 25.96 -0.79
CA GLY A 274 -4.70 25.63 -0.01
C GLY A 274 -4.35 24.92 1.27
#